data_AF-L8ICU9-F1
#
_entry.id   AF-L8ICU9-F1
#
_cell.length_a   1.000
_cell.length_b   1.000
_cell.length_c   1.000
_cell.angle_alpha   90.00
_cell.angle_beta   90.00
_cell.angle_gamma   90.00
#
_symmetry.space_group_name_H-M   'P 1'
#
loop_
_entity.id
_entity.type
_entity.pdbx_description
1 polymer ?
#
loop_
_entity_poly.entity_id
_entity_poly.type
_entity_poly.pdbx_seq_one_letter_code
_entity_poly.pdbx_strand_id
1 'polypeptide(L)'
;QWMIQQPHKAATFFGCIGIDKFGEILKKKAAEAHVDAHYYEQNEQPTGTCAACITGGNRSLVANLAAANCYKKEKHLDMEKNWMLVDKARVYYIA
;
A
#
# COMPACT_ATOMS: atom_id res chain seq x y z
N GLN A 1 -1.27 9.16 -13.61
CA GLN A 1 0.01 9.62 -13.04
C GLN A 1 -0.13 11.11 -12.71
N TRP A 2 -0.91 11.44 -11.67
CA TRP A 2 -1.35 12.82 -11.41
C TRP A 2 -1.36 13.21 -9.92
N MET A 3 -1.10 12.28 -9.00
CA MET A 3 -1.37 12.52 -7.58
C MET A 3 -0.24 13.20 -6.81
N ILE A 4 1.03 12.92 -7.13
CA ILE A 4 2.18 13.52 -6.43
C ILE A 4 3.13 14.10 -7.48
N GLN A 5 3.11 15.42 -7.61
CA GLN A 5 4.04 16.17 -8.45
C GLN A 5 5.31 16.47 -7.63
N GLN A 6 5.62 17.74 -7.36
CA GLN A 6 6.71 18.12 -6.48
C GLN A 6 6.18 18.72 -5.17
N PRO A 7 6.84 18.46 -4.03
CA PRO A 7 7.96 17.52 -3.88
C PRO A 7 7.52 16.05 -3.99
N HIS A 8 8.36 15.20 -4.60
CA HIS A 8 8.18 13.74 -4.52
C HIS A 8 8.14 13.28 -3.05
N LYS A 9 7.48 12.14 -2.79
CA LYS A 9 7.39 11.53 -1.45
C LYS A 9 6.70 12.40 -0.40
N ALA A 10 5.84 13.33 -0.84
CA ALA A 10 5.02 14.13 0.06
C ALA A 10 3.94 13.31 0.80
N ALA A 11 3.52 12.17 0.24
CA ALA A 11 2.56 11.27 0.88
C ALA A 11 3.21 9.94 1.23
N THR A 12 3.02 9.51 2.48
CA THR A 12 3.44 8.21 3.00
C THR A 12 2.27 7.23 2.93
N PHE A 13 2.55 5.97 2.57
CA PHE A 13 1.54 4.91 2.57
C PHE A 13 2.07 3.69 3.32
N PHE A 14 1.27 3.16 4.25
CA PHE A 14 1.56 1.91 4.95
C PHE A 14 0.53 0.83 4.60
N GLY A 15 0.99 -0.41 4.49
CA GLY A 15 0.14 -1.57 4.23
C GLY A 15 0.91 -2.88 4.41
N CYS A 16 0.26 -4.02 4.15
CA CYS A 16 0.90 -5.33 4.19
C CYS A 16 0.78 -6.02 2.83
N ILE A 17 1.87 -6.64 2.39
CA ILE A 17 1.97 -7.39 1.13
C ILE A 17 2.62 -8.75 1.36
N GLY A 18 2.46 -9.66 0.40
CA GLY A 18 3.23 -10.89 0.34
C GLY A 18 4.60 -10.64 -0.28
N ILE A 19 5.59 -11.45 0.09
CA ILE A 19 6.88 -11.51 -0.61
C ILE A 19 6.67 -12.35 -1.89
N ASP A 20 6.10 -11.70 -2.90
CA ASP A 20 5.76 -12.31 -4.17
C ASP A 20 5.85 -11.30 -5.33
N LYS A 21 5.64 -11.80 -6.54
CA LYS A 21 5.70 -11.00 -7.77
C LYS A 21 4.72 -9.81 -7.74
N PHE A 22 3.54 -9.97 -7.14
CA PHE A 22 2.55 -8.89 -7.09
C PHE A 22 2.97 -7.82 -6.07
N GLY A 23 3.57 -8.20 -4.94
CA GLY A 23 4.16 -7.30 -3.97
C GLY A 23 5.27 -6.44 -4.58
N GLU A 24 6.16 -7.06 -5.38
CA GLU A 24 7.20 -6.33 -6.12
C GLU A 24 6.62 -5.34 -7.14
N ILE A 25 5.56 -5.74 -7.85
CA ILE A 25 4.86 -4.83 -8.78
C ILE A 25 4.25 -3.65 -8.02
N LEU A 26 3.59 -3.88 -6.87
CA LEU A 26 3.01 -2.81 -6.05
C LEU A 26 4.07 -1.83 -5.56
N LYS A 27 5.20 -2.32 -5.04
CA LYS A 27 6.33 -1.48 -4.62
C LYS A 27 6.85 -0.62 -5.76
N LYS A 28 7.09 -1.23 -6.93
CA LYS A 28 7.54 -0.53 -8.13
C LYS A 28 6.55 0.55 -8.57
N LYS A 29 5.25 0.24 -8.62
CA LYS A 29 4.21 1.20 -9.03
C LYS A 29 4.01 2.33 -8.04
N ALA A 30 4.15 2.09 -6.73
CA ALA A 30 4.14 3.15 -5.73
C ALA A 30 5.33 4.11 -5.91
N ALA A 31 6.54 3.57 -6.17
CA ALA A 31 7.73 4.38 -6.43
C ALA A 31 7.61 5.21 -7.73
N GLU A 32 7.09 4.63 -8.81
CA GLU A 32 6.78 5.34 -10.06
C GLU A 32 5.74 6.45 -9.88
N ALA A 33 4.86 6.32 -8.87
CA ALA A 33 3.88 7.33 -8.49
C ALA A 33 4.41 8.35 -7.46
N HIS A 34 5.69 8.27 -7.09
CA HIS A 34 6.36 9.13 -6.12
C HIS A 34 5.73 9.11 -4.71
N VAL A 35 5.05 8.01 -4.36
CA VAL A 35 4.56 7.76 -2.99
C VAL A 35 5.70 7.20 -2.15
N ASP A 36 5.84 7.65 -0.91
CA ASP A 36 6.75 7.05 0.07
C ASP A 36 6.08 5.84 0.74
N ALA A 37 5.95 4.74 -0.01
CA ALA A 37 5.28 3.54 0.46
C ALA A 37 6.22 2.66 1.28
N HIS A 38 5.82 2.31 2.50
CA HIS A 38 6.51 1.37 3.38
C HIS A 38 5.57 0.22 3.73
N TYR A 39 5.87 -0.97 3.21
CA TYR A 39 5.02 -2.15 3.40
C TYR A 39 5.60 -3.09 4.45
N TYR A 40 4.71 -3.70 5.24
CA TYR A 40 5.01 -4.91 5.99
C TYR A 40 4.99 -6.10 5.03
N GLU A 41 6.14 -6.71 4.79
CA GLU A 41 6.29 -7.87 3.91
C GLU A 41 6.35 -9.17 4.73
N GLN A 42 5.62 -10.20 4.28
CA GLN A 42 5.50 -11.49 4.97
C GLN A 42 5.33 -12.64 3.97
N ASN A 43 5.48 -13.90 4.40
CA ASN A 43 5.50 -15.09 3.53
C ASN A 43 4.27 -16.00 3.73
N GLU A 44 3.41 -15.72 4.70
CA GLU A 44 2.27 -16.54 5.10
C GLU A 44 1.07 -16.38 4.17
N GLN A 45 0.86 -15.19 3.60
CA GLN A 45 -0.23 -14.89 2.68
C GLN A 45 0.28 -14.19 1.41
N PRO A 46 -0.30 -14.48 0.23
CA PRO A 46 0.05 -13.76 -0.99
C PRO A 46 -0.44 -12.31 -0.93
N THR A 47 0.14 -11.45 -1.75
CA THR A 47 -0.30 -10.07 -1.94
C THR A 47 -1.77 -10.03 -2.36
N GLY A 48 -2.56 -9.16 -1.71
CA GLY A 48 -3.98 -8.98 -2.02
C GLY A 48 -4.22 -8.54 -3.46
N THR A 49 -5.35 -8.96 -4.02
CA THR A 49 -5.73 -8.65 -5.40
C THR A 49 -7.19 -8.20 -5.48
N CYS A 50 -7.53 -7.41 -6.49
CA CYS A 50 -8.90 -7.01 -6.76
C CYS A 50 -9.22 -7.24 -8.24
N ALA A 51 -10.18 -8.11 -8.52
CA ALA A 51 -10.68 -8.31 -9.87
C ALA A 51 -11.69 -7.21 -10.20
N ALA A 52 -11.47 -6.52 -11.31
CA ALA A 52 -12.40 -5.56 -11.88
C ALA A 52 -13.11 -6.20 -13.08
N CYS A 53 -14.34 -6.67 -12.89
CA CYS A 53 -15.16 -7.26 -13.93
C CYS A 53 -15.92 -6.15 -14.67
N ILE A 54 -15.45 -5.78 -15.86
CA ILE A 54 -15.99 -4.67 -16.66
C ILE A 54 -17.05 -5.19 -17.64
N THR A 55 -18.25 -4.59 -17.62
CA THR A 55 -19.36 -4.92 -18.53
C THR A 55 -20.00 -3.65 -19.08
N GLY A 56 -19.67 -3.31 -20.34
CA GLY A 56 -20.08 -2.03 -20.94
C GLY A 56 -19.50 -0.86 -20.12
N GLY A 57 -20.37 0.03 -19.64
CA GLY A 57 -20.01 1.13 -18.74
C GLY A 57 -19.93 0.78 -17.25
N ASN A 58 -20.26 -0.47 -16.87
CA ASN A 58 -20.29 -0.91 -15.47
C ASN A 58 -19.00 -1.62 -15.06
N ARG A 59 -18.73 -1.63 -13.75
CA ARG A 59 -17.63 -2.40 -13.16
C ARG A 59 -18.06 -3.01 -11.82
N SER A 60 -17.95 -4.33 -11.71
CA SER A 60 -18.04 -5.06 -10.45
C SER A 60 -16.63 -5.31 -9.89
N LEU A 61 -16.46 -5.13 -8.58
CA LEU A 61 -15.18 -5.27 -7.89
C LEU A 61 -15.23 -6.46 -6.93
N VAL A 62 -14.26 -7.36 -7.05
CA VAL A 62 -14.11 -8.52 -6.16
C VAL A 62 -12.72 -8.47 -5.53
N ALA A 63 -12.66 -8.05 -4.27
CA ALA A 63 -11.42 -7.92 -3.52
C ALA A 63 -11.11 -9.20 -2.74
N ASN A 64 -9.94 -9.78 -3.00
CA ASN A 64 -9.32 -10.79 -2.14
C ASN A 64 -8.19 -10.11 -1.35
N LEU A 65 -8.45 -9.80 -0.08
CA LEU A 65 -7.53 -9.00 0.74
C LEU A 65 -6.19 -9.70 1.01
N ALA A 66 -6.21 -11.02 1.23
CA ALA A 66 -5.02 -11.84 1.51
C ALA A 66 -4.04 -11.15 2.49
N ALA A 67 -2.78 -10.90 2.10
CA ALA A 67 -1.78 -10.21 2.92
C ALA A 67 -2.23 -8.86 3.50
N ALA A 68 -3.14 -8.14 2.84
CA ALA A 68 -3.62 -6.85 3.36
C ALA A 68 -4.30 -6.98 4.74
N ASN A 69 -4.90 -8.15 5.04
CA ASN A 69 -5.47 -8.45 6.37
C ASN A 69 -4.43 -8.84 7.42
N CYS A 70 -3.16 -8.98 7.03
CA CYS A 70 -2.09 -9.46 7.89
C CYS A 70 -1.26 -8.33 8.50
N TYR A 71 -1.67 -7.06 8.36
CA TYR A 71 -0.95 -5.95 8.95
C TYR A 71 -0.86 -6.09 10.48
N LYS A 72 0.35 -5.98 11.02
CA LYS A 72 0.62 -6.07 12.46
C LYS A 72 1.24 -4.76 12.93
N LYS A 73 0.52 -4.04 13.79
CA LYS A 73 0.95 -2.75 14.36
C LYS A 73 2.31 -2.87 15.02
N GLU A 74 2.45 -3.79 15.96
CA GLU A 74 3.68 -4.05 16.72
C GLU A 74 4.90 -4.46 15.86
N LYS A 75 4.69 -5.02 14.67
CA LYS A 75 5.79 -5.43 13.76
C LYS A 75 6.12 -4.40 12.68
N HIS A 76 5.31 -3.35 12.52
CA HIS A 76 5.49 -2.38 11.44
C HIS A 76 5.25 -0.94 11.88
N LEU A 77 4.05 -0.61 12.36
CA LEU A 77 3.71 0.76 12.72
C LEU A 77 4.52 1.28 13.93
N ASP A 78 4.71 0.42 14.93
CA ASP A 78 5.39 0.78 16.19
C ASP A 78 6.91 0.84 16.05
N MET A 79 7.46 0.46 14.90
CA MET A 79 8.88 0.66 14.64
C MET A 79 9.17 2.15 14.58
N GLU A 80 10.14 2.62 15.36
CA GLU A 80 10.53 4.03 15.45
C GLU A 80 10.71 4.68 14.07
N LYS A 81 11.41 3.98 13.15
CA LYS A 81 11.62 4.43 11.77
C LYS A 81 10.33 4.73 10.99
N ASN A 82 9.26 3.98 11.25
CA ASN A 82 7.98 4.12 10.58
C ASN A 82 7.09 5.13 11.32
N TRP A 83 7.08 5.09 12.66
CA TRP A 83 6.32 6.04 13.47
C TRP A 83 6.78 7.48 13.25
N MET A 84 8.07 7.72 13.04
CA MET A 84 8.59 9.05 12.68
C MET A 84 7.96 9.64 11.41
N LEU A 85 7.45 8.82 10.48
CA LEU A 85 6.74 9.31 9.28
C LEU A 85 5.31 9.73 9.61
N VAL A 86 4.69 9.04 10.58
CA VAL A 86 3.40 9.43 11.16
C VAL A 86 3.55 10.79 11.82
N ASP A 87 4.52 10.98 12.71
CA ASP A 87 4.73 12.25 13.43
C ASP A 87 5.00 13.45 12.49
N LYS A 88 5.56 13.22 11.30
CA LYS A 88 5.79 14.24 10.28
C LYS A 88 4.52 14.65 9.53
N ALA A 89 3.49 13.81 9.51
CA ALA A 89 2.29 14.05 8.71
C ALA A 89 1.41 15.13 9.35
N ARG A 90 0.89 16.02 8.49
CA ARG A 90 -0.08 17.07 8.89
C ARG A 90 -1.53 16.66 8.68
N VAL A 91 -1.76 15.64 7.87
CA VAL A 91 -3.07 15.12 7.47
C VAL A 91 -2.96 13.61 7.41
N TYR A 92 -3.99 12.93 7.92
CA TYR A 92 -4.10 11.47 7.90
C TYR A 92 -5.36 11.07 7.14
N TYR A 93 -5.26 10.00 6.36
CA TYR A 93 -6.37 9.40 5.64
C TYR A 93 -6.27 7.88 5.76
N ILE A 94 -7.34 7.25 6.22
CA ILE A 94 -7.49 5.80 6.34
C ILE A 94 -8.87 5.49 5.73
N ALA A 95 -8.89 4.66 4.68
CA ALA A 95 -10.10 4.28 3.94
C ALA A 95 -10.80 3.08 4.56
#